data_AF-A0A517E1G7-F1
#
_entry.id   AF-A0A517E1G7-F1
#
_cell.length_a   1.000
_cell.length_b   1.000
_cell.length_c   1.000
_cell.angle_alpha   90.00
_cell.angle_beta   90.00
_cell.angle_gamma   90.00
#
_symmetry.space_group_name_H-M   'P 1'
#
loop_
_entity.id
_entity.type
_entity.pdbx_description
1 polymer ?
#
loop_
_entity_poly.entity_id
_entity_poly.type
_entity_poly.pdbx_seq_one_letter_code
_entity_poly.pdbx_strand_id
1 'polypeptide(L)' 'MTDLAYYWQKLMYQIVHQTTIWLLIVFFTTSVVAWGLESVLNQHNARGREARFARKTAAFYTAAAFVLWFCSFFFN' A
#
# COMPACT_ATOMS: atom_id res chain seq x y z
N MET A 1 4.23 -25.27 -27.75
CA MET A 1 4.05 -25.02 -26.31
C MET A 1 2.57 -25.18 -26.03
N THR A 2 2.19 -26.09 -25.15
CA THR A 2 0.77 -26.49 -24.95
C THR A 2 -0.07 -25.29 -24.56
N ASP A 3 -1.24 -25.12 -25.19
CA ASP A 3 -2.15 -23.98 -24.94
C ASP A 3 -2.44 -23.77 -23.45
N LEU A 4 -2.44 -24.85 -22.67
CA LEU A 4 -2.58 -24.83 -21.22
C LEU A 4 -1.49 -24.00 -20.52
N ALA A 5 -0.23 -24.11 -20.93
CA ALA A 5 0.87 -23.33 -20.34
C ALA A 5 0.73 -21.84 -20.67
N TYR A 6 0.24 -21.51 -21.87
CA TYR A 6 -0.01 -20.13 -22.30
C TYR A 6 -1.14 -19.49 -21.48
N TYR A 7 -2.28 -20.17 -21.35
CA TYR A 7 -3.39 -19.68 -20.53
C TYR A 7 -3.01 -19.61 -19.04
N TRP A 8 -2.24 -20.57 -18.54
CA TRP A 8 -1.76 -20.58 -17.16
C TRP A 8 -0.85 -19.39 -16.86
N GLN A 9 0.12 -19.08 -17.73
CA GLN A 9 0.96 -17.87 -17.58
C GLN A 9 0.14 -16.59 -17.59
N LYS A 10 -0.84 -16.48 -18.49
CA LYS A 10 -1.71 -15.29 -18.59
C LYS A 10 -2.54 -15.09 -17.32
N LEU A 11 -3.07 -16.17 -16.76
CA LEU A 11 -3.87 -16.14 -15.53
C LEU A 11 -3.01 -15.77 -14.32
N MET A 12 -1.81 -16.35 -14.20
CA MET A 12 -0.84 -15.97 -13.17
C MET A 12 -0.45 -14.49 -13.27
N TYR A 13 -0.19 -13.99 -14.49
CA TYR A 13 0.11 -12.57 -14.72
C TYR A 13 -1.04 -11.67 -14.28
N GLN A 14 -2.28 -12.00 -14.65
CA GLN A 14 -3.45 -11.22 -14.24
C GLN A 14 -3.65 -11.23 -12.72
N ILE A 15 -3.48 -12.38 -12.06
CA ILE A 15 -3.60 -12.47 -10.60
C ILE A 15 -2.54 -11.59 -9.93
N VAL A 16 -1.27 -11.71 -10.33
CA VAL A 16 -0.19 -10.91 -9.75
C VAL A 16 -0.44 -9.42 -9.99
N HIS A 17 -0.82 -9.03 -11.21
CA HIS A 17 -1.09 -7.65 -11.55
C HIS A 17 -2.26 -7.05 -10.75
N GLN A 18 -3.38 -7.78 -10.65
CA GLN A 18 -4.55 -7.38 -9.86
C GLN A 18 -4.21 -7.26 -8.37
N THR A 19 -3.39 -8.18 -7.84
CA THR A 19 -2.98 -8.20 -6.43
C THR A 19 -2.07 -7.03 -6.10
N THR A 20 -1.15 -6.66 -7.01
CA THR A 20 -0.28 -5.48 -6.86
C THR A 20 -1.08 -4.18 -6.80
N ILE A 21 -2.08 -4.02 -7.69
CA ILE A 21 -2.97 -2.85 -7.67
C ILE A 21 -3.76 -2.80 -6.35
N TRP A 22 -4.27 -3.94 -5.89
CA TRP A 22 -4.98 -4.04 -4.61
C TRP A 22 -4.10 -3.68 -3.41
N LEU A 23 -2.85 -4.15 -3.40
CA LEU A 23 -1.87 -3.82 -2.37
C LEU A 23 -1.61 -2.31 -2.30
N LEU A 24 -1.46 -1.65 -3.45
CA LEU A 24 -1.30 -0.20 -3.51
C LEU A 24 -2.50 0.55 -2.91
N ILE A 25 -3.71 0.11 -3.22
CA ILE A 25 -4.95 0.68 -2.66
C ILE A 25 -5.01 0.49 -1.14
N VAL A 26 -4.66 -0.70 -0.63
CA VAL A 26 -4.64 -0.98 0.81
C VAL A 26 -3.61 -0.08 1.51
N PHE A 27 -2.40 0.05 0.95
CA PHE A 27 -1.38 0.93 1.53
C PHE A 27 -1.81 2.40 1.54
N PHE A 28 -2.41 2.88 0.45
CA PHE A 28 -2.91 4.25 0.37
C PHE A 28 -4.02 4.51 1.39
N THR A 29 -4.99 3.60 1.47
CA THR A 29 -6.09 3.68 2.45
C THR A 29 -5.57 3.66 3.88
N THR A 30 -4.60 2.78 4.17
CA THR A 30 -3.97 2.70 5.50
C THR A 30 -3.25 3.99 5.87
N SER A 31 -2.58 4.65 4.91
CA SER A 31 -1.93 5.94 5.14
C SER A 31 -2.94 7.05 5.44
N VAL A 32 -4.05 7.12 4.69
CA VAL A 32 -5.14 8.09 4.94
C VAL A 32 -5.76 7.88 6.32
N VAL A 33 -6.03 6.62 6.71
CA VAL A 33 -6.56 6.30 8.04
C VAL A 33 -5.56 6.67 9.14
N ALA A 34 -4.26 6.42 8.94
CA ALA A 34 -3.23 6.80 9.90
C ALA A 34 -3.11 8.33 10.07
N TRP A 35 -3.28 9.11 8.99
CA TRP A 35 -3.38 10.57 9.06
C TRP A 35 -4.64 11.06 9.77
N GLY A 36 -5.79 10.43 9.50
CA GLY A 36 -7.03 10.72 10.23
C GLY A 36 -6.87 10.45 11.73
N LEU A 37 -6.26 9.32 12.08
CA LEU A 37 -5.99 8.95 13.46
C LEU A 37 -5.05 9.94 14.14
N GLU A 38 -4.00 10.41 13.45
CA GLU A 38 -3.12 11.46 13.95
C GLU A 38 -3.89 12.75 14.27
N SER A 39 -4.74 13.22 13.35
CA SER A 39 -5.54 14.45 13.53
C SER A 39 -6.45 14.36 14.77
N VAL A 40 -7.13 13.22 14.96
CA VAL A 40 -8.00 12.98 16.12
C VAL A 40 -7.20 12.92 17.42
N LEU A 41 -6.03 12.25 17.40
CA LEU A 41 -5.18 12.13 18.59
C LEU A 41 -4.54 13.47 19.00
N ASN A 42 -4.26 14.32 18.02
CA ASN A 42 -3.71 15.66 18.23
C ASN A 42 -4.77 16.62 18.81
N GLN A 43 -6.05 16.50 18.37
CA GLN A 43 -7.16 17.25 18.95
C GLN A 43 -7.43 16.88 20.42
N HIS A 44 -7.18 15.63 20.82
CA HIS A 44 -7.37 15.19 22.20
C HIS A 44 -6.23 15.59 23.16
N ASN A 45 -5.14 16.23 22.68
CA ASN A 45 -3.99 16.71 23.47
C ASN A 45 -3.38 15.67 24.45
N ALA A 46 -3.66 14.38 24.25
CA ALA A 46 -3.47 13.35 25.27
C ALA A 46 -2.20 12.51 25.06
N ARG A 47 -1.60 12.51 23.85
CA ARG A 47 -0.61 11.48 23.49
C ARG A 47 0.33 11.89 22.35
N GLY A 48 1.14 12.93 22.57
CA GLY A 48 2.15 13.39 21.61
C GLY A 48 3.15 12.32 21.15
N ARG A 49 3.44 11.29 21.97
CA ARG A 49 4.25 10.12 21.56
C ARG A 49 3.54 9.23 20.54
N GLU A 50 2.23 9.05 20.68
CA GLU A 50 1.45 8.18 19.79
C GLU A 50 1.15 8.90 18.46
N ALA A 51 0.92 10.21 18.50
CA ALA A 51 0.81 11.03 17.29
C ALA A 51 2.11 10.97 16.46
N ARG A 52 3.29 10.95 17.12
CA ARG A 52 4.58 10.79 16.44
C ARG A 52 4.76 9.38 15.84
N PHE A 53 4.25 8.35 16.51
CA PHE A 53 4.23 6.99 15.98
C PHE A 53 3.30 6.89 14.77
N ALA A 54 2.09 7.47 14.84
CA ALA A 54 1.14 7.51 13.73
C ALA A 54 1.72 8.20 12.49
N ARG A 55 2.40 9.35 12.65
CA ARG A 55 3.14 10.00 11.54
C ARG A 55 4.21 9.11 10.93
N LYS A 56 5.00 8.43 11.78
CA LYS A 56 6.08 7.57 11.32
C LYS A 56 5.52 6.37 10.54
N THR A 57 4.43 5.80 11.02
CA THR A 57 3.70 4.71 10.36
C THR A 57 3.07 5.17 9.04
N ALA A 58 2.43 6.34 9.02
CA ALA A 58 1.88 6.94 7.80
C ALA A 58 2.97 7.19 6.75
N ALA A 59 4.13 7.71 7.16
CA ALA A 59 5.30 7.94 6.31
C ALA A 59 5.91 6.63 5.79
N PHE A 60 5.97 5.59 6.62
CA PHE A 60 6.49 4.29 6.22
C PHE A 60 5.55 3.61 5.21
N TYR A 61 4.24 3.71 5.41
CA TYR A 61 3.24 3.18 4.48
C TYR A 61 3.17 3.96 3.17
N THR A 62 3.34 5.30 3.19
CA THR A 62 3.46 6.08 1.94
C THR A 62 4.75 5.75 1.20
N ALA A 63 5.87 5.61 1.90
CA ALA A 63 7.14 5.20 1.28
C ALA A 63 7.03 3.79 0.68
N ALA A 64 6.44 2.83 1.40
CA ALA A 64 6.21 1.47 0.90
C ALA A 64 5.27 1.48 -0.33
N ALA A 65 4.20 2.28 -0.30
CA ALA A 65 3.31 2.46 -1.45
C ALA A 65 4.06 3.03 -2.66
N PHE A 66 4.91 4.03 -2.45
CA PHE A 66 5.70 4.65 -3.52
C PHE A 66 6.72 3.67 -4.13
N VAL A 67 7.40 2.88 -3.29
CA VAL A 67 8.37 1.86 -3.74
C VAL A 67 7.66 0.76 -4.52
N LEU A 68 6.51 0.27 -4.02
CA LEU A 68 5.70 -0.72 -4.73
C LEU A 68 5.14 -0.18 -6.05
N TRP A 69 4.72 1.09 -6.07
CA TRP A 69 4.26 1.75 -7.29
C TRP A 69 5.38 1.88 -8.31
N PHE A 70 6.59 2.27 -7.86
CA PHE A 70 7.76 2.38 -8.71
C PHE A 70 8.20 1.03 -9.29
N CYS A 71 8.23 -0.02 -8.47
CA CYS A 71 8.44 -1.39 -8.94
C CYS A 71 7.35 -1.82 -9.93
N SER A 72 6.09 -1.49 -9.66
CA SER A 72 4.98 -1.78 -10.57
C SER A 72 5.06 -1.00 -11.88
N PHE A 73 5.74 0.14 -11.94
CA PHE A 73 5.95 0.90 -13.18
C PHE A 73 7.12 0.34 -14.00
N PHE A 74 8.17 -0.15 -13.34
CA PHE A 74 9.35 -0.71 -14.00
C PHE A 74 9.19 -2.17 -14.45
N PHE A 75 8.37 -2.96 -13.74
CA PHE A 75 8.12 -4.39 -14.06
C PHE A 75 6.83 -4.63 -14.85
N ASN A 76 6.13 -3.58 -15.26
CA ASN A 76 4.95 -3.61 -16.12
C ASN A 76 5.36 -3.15 -17.53
#